data_AF-A0AAD6B3L3-F1
#
_entry.id   AF-A0AAD6B3L3-F1
#
_cell.length_a   1.000
_cell.length_b   1.000
_cell.length_c   1.000
_cell.angle_alpha   90.00
_cell.angle_beta   90.00
_cell.angle_gamma   90.00
#
_symmetry.space_group_name_H-M   'P 1'
#
loop_
_entity.id
_entity.type
_entity.pdbx_description
1 polymer ?
#
loop_
_entity_poly.entity_id
_entity_poly.type
_entity_poly.pdbx_seq_one_letter_code
_entity_poly.pdbx_strand_id
1 'polypeptide(L)'
;MEIIDFDSTEVDPPINFYLSYLEEEIQSKLQDSEARITPGKSEGRVLLEIQEDSLANFIDLLRERQEVTKCYPEKEEMQKEIGGLKAQLAESSSVQEHLKTQLLKICPMLRQAQKDVMQLTSTNKDQKASLEHMKEEKEALQNKLHAERQFLAVSKTNVEVELESYLQIEREENKNLQVALEKAECVSQMQCRRLELEKTTLQEQAEKSSAALLLCQEEKASLLTEFQQRKTSPATQLSEILTKAEQKLERDRIKSKNDRSTLLQTTENLQRTLQEKEKELQKAQSLSRSLLHEAEESSAALLLCQEEKASLLTEFQQRKTSHATQLSEILTKAEQKLERDRIKSKNDRSTLLQTTENLQRTLQEKEKELQKAQSLSRSLLHEAEESSAALLLCQEEKASLLTEFQQRKTSYVTQLSEILTKAEQKLERDRIKSKDDRSTLLQATENLQKSTVALDTQLEEKASLLTEAEERKTSYMPLLREQKQANFKLVDALREAEQKLEWNRVSGRTTGQPSFRIQKASRGLCKRRRRSRTRRKLRAP
;
A
#
# COMPACT_ATOMS: atom_id res chain seq x y z
N MET A 1 -41.73 92.30 -81.92
CA MET A 1 -41.77 93.37 -80.90
C MET A 1 -40.74 93.00 -79.86
N GLU A 2 -39.60 93.66 -79.96
CA GLU A 2 -38.42 93.50 -79.11
C GLU A 2 -38.71 94.04 -77.70
N ILE A 3 -38.23 93.31 -76.69
CA ILE A 3 -38.03 93.81 -75.32
C ILE A 3 -36.62 93.43 -74.92
N ILE A 4 -35.73 94.39 -75.17
CA ILE A 4 -34.62 94.93 -74.37
C ILE A 4 -34.12 94.08 -73.18
N ASP A 5 -32.83 93.78 -73.29
CA ASP A 5 -31.76 93.49 -72.31
C ASP A 5 -32.06 93.50 -70.81
N PHE A 6 -31.58 92.44 -70.13
CA PHE A 6 -31.08 92.53 -68.77
C PHE A 6 -29.79 91.73 -68.61
N ASP A 7 -28.73 92.47 -68.32
CA ASP A 7 -27.42 92.03 -67.85
C ASP A 7 -27.52 90.96 -66.77
N SER A 8 -26.73 89.89 -66.93
CA SER A 8 -26.35 88.99 -65.83
C SER A 8 -24.83 88.97 -65.75
N THR A 9 -24.30 90.01 -65.11
CA THR A 9 -23.04 90.10 -64.37
C THR A 9 -22.20 88.82 -64.34
N GLU A 10 -21.04 88.88 -65.01
CA GLU A 10 -19.83 88.14 -64.59
C GLU A 10 -19.52 88.52 -63.15
N VAL A 11 -19.79 87.60 -62.23
CA VAL A 11 -19.32 87.66 -60.84
C VAL A 11 -18.06 86.80 -60.80
N ASP A 12 -16.90 87.45 -60.61
CA ASP A 12 -15.65 86.80 -60.28
C ASP A 12 -15.86 85.77 -59.16
N PRO A 13 -15.37 84.52 -59.30
CA PRO A 13 -15.53 83.53 -58.25
C PRO A 13 -14.84 84.02 -56.96
N PRO A 14 -15.46 83.82 -55.78
CA PRO A 14 -14.88 84.26 -54.52
C PRO A 14 -13.54 83.56 -54.33
N ILE A 15 -12.46 84.34 -54.30
CA ILE A 15 -11.10 83.90 -54.01
C ILE A 15 -11.14 83.19 -52.65
N ASN A 16 -11.06 81.87 -52.68
CA ASN A 16 -11.15 81.03 -51.50
C ASN A 16 -9.80 81.16 -50.77
N PHE A 17 -9.71 82.10 -49.83
CA PHE A 17 -8.48 82.55 -49.15
C PHE A 17 -7.57 81.41 -48.65
N TYR A 18 -8.17 80.26 -48.31
CA TYR A 18 -7.45 79.07 -47.86
C TYR A 18 -6.68 78.35 -48.97
N LEU A 19 -7.21 78.36 -50.20
CA LEU A 19 -6.54 77.75 -51.36
C LEU A 19 -5.36 78.60 -51.82
N SER A 20 -5.50 79.94 -51.82
CA SER A 20 -4.41 80.84 -52.18
C SER A 20 -3.22 80.73 -51.22
N TYR A 21 -3.47 80.59 -49.91
CA TYR A 21 -2.40 80.36 -48.94
C TYR A 21 -1.72 79.00 -49.14
N LEU A 22 -2.49 77.94 -49.37
CA LEU A 22 -1.94 76.61 -49.67
C LEU A 22 -1.15 76.61 -50.98
N GLU A 23 -1.61 77.33 -51.98
CA GLU A 23 -0.93 77.48 -53.27
C GLU A 23 0.42 78.18 -53.06
N GLU A 24 0.47 79.29 -52.33
CA GLU A 24 1.72 80.00 -52.00
C GLU A 24 2.67 79.13 -51.17
N GLU A 25 2.16 78.34 -50.22
CA GLU A 25 2.96 77.39 -49.43
C GLU A 25 3.53 76.26 -50.31
N ILE A 26 2.76 75.73 -51.26
CA ILE A 26 3.21 74.71 -52.21
C ILE A 26 4.25 75.29 -53.17
N GLN A 27 4.00 76.48 -53.74
CA GLN A 27 4.95 77.17 -54.61
C GLN A 27 6.28 77.41 -53.90
N SER A 28 6.24 77.86 -52.63
CA SER A 28 7.44 78.07 -51.83
C SER A 28 8.18 76.77 -51.50
N LYS A 29 7.46 75.68 -51.19
CA LYS A 29 8.07 74.40 -50.80
C LYS A 29 8.62 73.61 -51.98
N LEU A 30 7.95 73.66 -53.12
CA LEU A 30 8.37 73.00 -54.35
C LEU A 30 9.33 73.87 -55.19
N GLN A 31 9.49 75.14 -54.83
CA GLN A 31 10.20 76.15 -55.63
C GLN A 31 9.64 76.27 -57.06
N ASP A 32 8.35 76.02 -57.20
CA ASP A 32 7.63 76.07 -58.46
C ASP A 32 6.71 77.29 -58.47
N SER A 33 7.08 78.34 -59.20
CA SER A 33 6.26 79.54 -59.33
C SER A 33 4.99 79.35 -60.16
N GLU A 34 4.87 78.23 -60.87
CA GLU A 34 3.71 77.89 -61.71
C GLU A 34 2.77 76.88 -61.05
N ALA A 35 3.08 76.40 -59.84
CA ALA A 35 2.21 75.46 -59.16
C ALA A 35 0.84 76.09 -58.85
N ARG A 36 -0.24 75.44 -59.28
CA ARG A 36 -1.61 75.93 -59.09
C ARG A 36 -2.49 74.92 -58.39
N ILE A 37 -3.34 75.41 -57.49
CA ILE A 37 -4.35 74.59 -56.82
C ILE A 37 -5.73 75.01 -57.33
N THR A 38 -6.43 74.09 -57.99
CA THR A 38 -7.82 74.32 -58.43
C THR A 38 -8.80 73.41 -57.66
N PRO A 39 -10.04 73.86 -57.39
CA PRO A 39 -11.04 73.02 -56.76
C PRO A 39 -11.38 71.81 -57.66
N GLY A 40 -11.35 70.60 -57.10
CA GLY A 40 -11.72 69.40 -57.82
C GLY A 40 -13.25 69.30 -58.01
N LYS A 41 -13.69 68.53 -59.02
CA LYS A 41 -15.11 68.28 -59.31
C LYS A 41 -15.88 67.52 -58.20
N SER A 42 -15.18 67.09 -57.16
CA SER A 42 -15.74 66.33 -56.03
C SER A 42 -15.40 67.06 -54.74
N GLU A 43 -16.38 67.18 -53.86
CA GLU A 43 -16.26 67.90 -52.60
C GLU A 43 -15.08 67.36 -51.76
N GLY A 44 -14.25 68.27 -51.26
CA GLY A 44 -13.05 67.93 -50.47
C GLY A 44 -11.80 67.51 -51.27
N ARG A 45 -11.83 67.56 -52.61
CA ARG A 45 -10.63 67.32 -53.44
C ARG A 45 -10.15 68.59 -54.12
N VAL A 46 -8.83 68.72 -54.25
CA VAL A 46 -8.17 69.77 -55.04
C VAL A 46 -7.32 69.12 -56.12
N LEU A 47 -7.26 69.76 -57.29
CA LEU A 47 -6.35 69.42 -58.37
C LEU A 47 -5.11 70.29 -58.21
N LEU A 48 -3.94 69.65 -58.19
CA LEU A 48 -2.66 70.31 -58.05
C LEU A 48 -1.90 70.14 -59.36
N GLU A 49 -1.65 71.25 -60.04
CA GLU A 49 -0.83 71.33 -61.25
C GLU A 49 0.56 71.80 -60.85
N ILE A 50 1.60 71.03 -61.17
CA ILE A 50 3.00 71.31 -60.84
C ILE A 50 3.82 70.99 -62.09
N GLN A 51 4.90 71.74 -62.33
CA GLN A 51 5.87 71.41 -63.35
C GLN A 51 6.58 70.09 -63.03
N GLU A 52 6.75 69.25 -64.06
CA GLU A 52 7.37 67.93 -63.92
C GLU A 52 8.79 68.01 -63.35
N ASP A 53 9.57 69.02 -63.75
CA ASP A 53 10.94 69.23 -63.28
C ASP A 53 11.00 69.60 -61.78
N SER A 54 10.07 70.43 -61.31
CA SER A 54 9.95 70.80 -59.90
C SER A 54 9.49 69.63 -59.03
N LEU A 55 8.57 68.82 -59.55
CA LEU A 55 8.14 67.57 -58.92
C LEU A 55 9.29 66.56 -58.86
N ALA A 56 10.06 66.41 -59.93
CA ALA A 56 11.23 65.52 -59.97
C ALA A 56 12.28 65.95 -58.94
N ASN A 57 12.61 67.24 -58.87
CA ASN A 57 13.53 67.79 -57.86
C ASN A 57 13.04 67.53 -56.43
N PHE A 58 11.74 67.73 -56.15
CA PHE A 58 11.18 67.46 -54.84
C PHE A 58 11.20 65.97 -54.49
N ILE A 59 10.93 65.08 -55.46
CA ILE A 59 11.02 63.63 -55.29
C ILE A 59 12.47 63.21 -55.02
N ASP A 60 13.45 63.79 -55.71
CA ASP A 60 14.87 63.51 -55.49
C ASP A 60 15.32 64.02 -54.11
N LEU A 61 14.84 65.18 -53.67
CA LEU A 61 15.11 65.74 -52.34
C LEU A 61 14.45 64.90 -51.22
N LEU A 62 13.27 64.33 -51.48
CA LEU A 62 12.65 63.34 -50.59
C LEU A 62 13.42 62.02 -50.58
N ARG A 63 13.97 61.60 -51.72
CA ARG A 63 14.78 60.38 -51.84
C ARG A 63 16.12 60.55 -51.11
N GLU A 64 16.79 61.69 -51.25
CA GLU A 64 17.98 62.05 -50.46
C GLU A 64 17.68 62.11 -48.97
N ARG A 65 16.55 62.69 -48.55
CA ARG A 65 16.13 62.63 -47.14
C ARG A 65 15.88 61.19 -46.67
N GLN A 66 15.28 60.34 -47.51
CA GLN A 66 15.09 58.92 -47.21
C GLN A 66 16.42 58.16 -47.10
N GLU A 67 17.43 58.51 -47.91
CA GLU A 67 18.77 57.92 -47.84
C GLU A 67 19.61 58.42 -46.65
N VAL A 68 19.32 59.62 -46.12
CA VAL A 68 19.96 60.15 -44.90
C VAL A 68 19.30 59.61 -43.63
N THR A 69 17.98 59.38 -43.63
CA THR A 69 17.33 58.53 -42.60
C THR A 69 17.47 57.06 -42.95
N LYS A 70 18.71 56.56 -42.89
CA LYS A 70 18.98 55.13 -42.76
C LYS A 70 18.40 54.61 -41.45
N CYS A 71 17.10 54.35 -41.43
CA CYS A 71 16.40 53.58 -40.40
C CYS A 71 16.71 52.08 -40.53
N TYR A 72 17.99 51.74 -40.74
CA TYR A 72 18.50 50.38 -40.85
C TYR A 72 18.75 49.71 -39.50
N PRO A 73 19.29 50.37 -38.45
CA PRO A 73 19.62 49.64 -37.22
C PRO A 73 18.38 49.20 -36.44
N GLU A 74 17.35 50.04 -36.32
CA GLU A 74 16.14 49.71 -35.56
C GLU A 74 15.29 48.65 -36.26
N LYS A 75 15.20 48.70 -37.60
CA LYS A 75 14.52 47.68 -38.39
C LYS A 75 15.26 46.34 -38.35
N GLU A 76 16.59 46.35 -38.38
CA GLU A 76 17.43 45.15 -38.28
C GLU A 76 17.38 44.54 -36.87
N GLU A 77 17.35 45.38 -35.83
CA GLU A 77 17.20 44.96 -34.43
C GLU A 77 15.82 44.36 -34.17
N MET A 78 14.74 45.01 -34.64
CA MET A 78 13.38 44.44 -34.61
C MET A 78 13.30 43.13 -35.39
N GLN A 79 13.96 43.02 -36.54
CA GLN A 79 13.92 41.81 -37.36
C GLN A 79 14.72 40.67 -36.71
N LYS A 80 15.80 40.99 -35.99
CA LYS A 80 16.56 40.05 -35.16
C LYS A 80 15.74 39.60 -33.94
N GLU A 81 15.02 40.51 -33.28
CA GLU A 81 14.14 40.20 -32.16
C GLU A 81 12.94 39.34 -32.60
N ILE A 82 12.29 39.68 -33.72
CA ILE A 82 11.25 38.85 -34.35
C ILE A 82 11.80 37.47 -34.71
N GLY A 83 13.05 37.38 -35.20
CA GLY A 83 13.73 36.11 -35.44
C GLY A 83 13.92 35.29 -34.15
N GLY A 84 14.35 35.93 -33.06
CA GLY A 84 14.51 35.30 -31.75
C GLY A 84 13.18 34.80 -31.16
N LEU A 85 12.13 35.62 -31.21
CA LEU A 85 10.80 35.25 -30.74
C LEU A 85 10.19 34.10 -31.57
N LYS A 86 10.43 34.07 -32.90
CA LYS A 86 10.02 32.96 -33.76
C LYS A 86 10.75 31.66 -33.42
N ALA A 87 12.05 31.72 -33.12
CA ALA A 87 12.83 30.57 -32.69
C ALA A 87 12.32 30.02 -31.34
N GLN A 88 12.08 30.90 -30.36
CA GLN A 88 11.50 30.51 -29.07
C GLN A 88 10.11 29.91 -29.21
N LEU A 89 9.27 30.44 -30.10
CA LEU A 89 7.95 29.89 -30.37
C LEU A 89 8.03 28.50 -31.03
N ALA A 90 8.96 28.29 -31.95
CA ALA A 90 9.20 26.99 -32.57
C ALA A 90 9.72 25.96 -31.55
N GLU A 91 10.65 26.35 -30.68
CA GLU A 91 11.12 25.50 -29.58
C GLU A 91 9.97 25.16 -28.61
N SER A 92 9.19 26.14 -28.17
CA SER A 92 8.03 25.91 -27.29
C SER A 92 6.99 24.99 -27.95
N SER A 93 6.78 25.13 -29.25
CA SER A 93 5.88 24.25 -30.01
C SER A 93 6.42 22.81 -30.06
N SER A 94 7.72 22.62 -30.27
CA SER A 94 8.36 21.31 -30.26
C SER A 94 8.29 20.63 -28.88
N VAL A 95 8.46 21.39 -27.78
CA VAL A 95 8.32 20.89 -26.41
C VAL A 95 6.87 20.50 -26.13
N GLN A 96 5.90 21.28 -26.60
CA GLN A 96 4.48 20.95 -26.46
C GLN A 96 4.12 19.66 -27.21
N GLU A 97 4.61 19.47 -28.43
CA GLU A 97 4.44 18.23 -29.21
C GLU A 97 5.07 17.02 -28.51
N HIS A 98 6.29 17.19 -27.96
CA HIS A 98 6.96 16.15 -27.19
C HIS A 98 6.17 15.76 -25.94
N LEU A 99 5.69 16.74 -25.16
CA LEU A 99 4.86 16.52 -23.99
C LEU A 99 3.54 15.84 -24.34
N LYS A 100 2.86 16.27 -25.41
CA LYS A 100 1.65 15.58 -25.91
C LYS A 100 1.94 14.13 -26.25
N THR A 101 3.06 13.85 -26.91
CA THR A 101 3.48 12.49 -27.27
C THR A 101 3.77 11.65 -26.01
N GLN A 102 4.41 12.21 -24.99
CA GLN A 102 4.61 11.53 -23.71
C GLN A 102 3.27 11.25 -23.00
N LEU A 103 2.36 12.22 -23.00
CA LEU A 103 1.03 12.09 -22.40
C LEU A 103 0.21 10.98 -23.08
N LEU A 104 0.30 10.89 -24.42
CA LEU A 104 -0.31 9.80 -25.19
C LEU A 104 0.27 8.42 -24.86
N LYS A 105 1.52 8.33 -24.41
CA LYS A 105 2.13 7.07 -23.93
C LYS A 105 1.74 6.74 -22.48
N ILE A 106 1.64 7.75 -21.61
CA ILE A 106 1.29 7.55 -20.20
C ILE A 106 -0.18 7.17 -20.03
N CYS A 107 -1.10 7.78 -20.79
CA CYS A 107 -2.53 7.50 -20.71
C CYS A 107 -2.93 6.01 -20.84
N PRO A 108 -2.41 5.22 -21.81
CA PRO A 108 -2.70 3.79 -21.87
C PRO A 108 -2.06 3.00 -20.72
N MET A 109 -0.85 3.38 -20.26
CA MET A 109 -0.23 2.75 -19.09
C MET A 109 -1.06 2.96 -17.83
N LEU A 110 -1.58 4.17 -17.64
CA LEU A 110 -2.44 4.51 -16.49
C LEU A 110 -3.77 3.74 -16.54
N ARG A 111 -4.38 3.63 -17.72
CA ARG A 111 -5.58 2.81 -17.94
C ARG A 111 -5.33 1.33 -17.70
N GLN A 112 -4.14 0.83 -18.06
CA GLN A 112 -3.77 -0.56 -17.79
C GLN A 112 -3.56 -0.81 -16.30
N ALA A 113 -2.78 0.05 -15.62
CA ALA A 113 -2.59 -0.04 -14.17
C ALA A 113 -3.92 0.01 -13.41
N GLN A 114 -4.87 0.83 -13.86
CA GLN A 114 -6.22 0.87 -13.27
C GLN A 114 -6.98 -0.46 -13.44
N LYS A 115 -6.87 -1.11 -14.61
CA LYS A 115 -7.46 -2.44 -14.83
C LYS A 115 -6.80 -3.51 -13.95
N ASP A 116 -5.48 -3.47 -13.83
CA ASP A 116 -4.72 -4.42 -13.02
C ASP A 116 -5.11 -4.29 -11.53
N VAL A 117 -5.26 -3.06 -11.03
CA VAL A 117 -5.75 -2.80 -9.66
C VAL A 117 -7.17 -3.35 -9.46
N MET A 118 -8.07 -3.20 -10.43
CA MET A 118 -9.41 -3.77 -10.34
C MET A 118 -9.39 -5.30 -10.31
N GLN A 119 -8.57 -5.95 -11.14
CA GLN A 119 -8.39 -7.41 -11.14
C GLN A 119 -7.76 -7.92 -9.84
N LEU A 120 -6.76 -7.22 -9.31
CA LEU A 120 -6.18 -7.55 -8.01
C LEU A 120 -7.21 -7.39 -6.88
N THR A 121 -8.08 -6.39 -6.97
CA THR A 121 -9.14 -6.18 -5.98
C THR A 121 -10.20 -7.29 -6.03
N SER A 122 -10.58 -7.77 -7.22
CA SER A 122 -11.53 -8.89 -7.35
C SER A 122 -10.91 -10.19 -6.86
N THR A 123 -9.69 -10.51 -7.28
CA THR A 123 -9.00 -11.74 -6.84
C THR A 123 -8.74 -11.77 -5.33
N ASN A 124 -8.43 -10.63 -4.71
CA ASN A 124 -8.27 -10.54 -3.25
C ASN A 124 -9.60 -10.75 -2.51
N LYS A 125 -10.73 -10.26 -3.06
CA LYS A 125 -12.07 -10.58 -2.52
C LYS A 125 -12.36 -12.07 -2.56
N ASP A 126 -12.06 -12.74 -3.67
CA ASP A 126 -12.27 -14.18 -3.84
C ASP A 126 -11.38 -14.99 -2.89
N GLN A 127 -10.10 -14.61 -2.76
CA GLN A 127 -9.16 -15.22 -1.80
C GLN A 127 -9.65 -15.04 -0.36
N LYS A 128 -10.17 -13.86 -0.01
CA LYS A 128 -10.73 -13.61 1.33
C LYS A 128 -11.95 -14.49 1.60
N ALA A 129 -12.85 -14.65 0.63
CA ALA A 129 -14.01 -15.54 0.76
C ALA A 129 -13.57 -17.01 0.94
N SER A 130 -12.58 -17.47 0.17
CA SER A 130 -12.01 -18.81 0.31
C SER A 130 -11.34 -19.04 1.68
N LEU A 131 -10.65 -18.03 2.22
CA LEU A 131 -10.06 -18.10 3.56
C LEU A 131 -11.11 -18.19 4.66
N GLU A 132 -12.21 -17.46 4.56
CA GLU A 132 -13.33 -17.58 5.53
C GLU A 132 -13.96 -18.97 5.46
N HIS A 133 -14.23 -19.50 4.25
CA HIS A 133 -14.72 -20.87 4.09
C HIS A 133 -13.79 -21.92 4.73
N MET A 134 -12.47 -21.80 4.53
CA MET A 134 -11.52 -22.72 5.16
C MET A 134 -11.47 -22.58 6.70
N LYS A 135 -11.71 -21.38 7.25
CA LYS A 135 -11.83 -21.21 8.70
C LYS A 135 -13.08 -21.91 9.24
N GLU A 136 -14.21 -21.76 8.57
CA GLU A 136 -15.47 -22.42 8.92
C GLU A 136 -15.32 -23.96 8.85
N GLU A 137 -14.70 -24.49 7.79
CA GLU A 137 -14.41 -25.92 7.67
C GLU A 137 -13.48 -26.42 8.78
N LYS A 138 -12.42 -25.65 9.10
CA LYS A 138 -11.49 -25.99 10.19
C LYS A 138 -12.22 -26.04 11.53
N GLU A 139 -13.10 -25.07 11.81
CA GLU A 139 -13.89 -25.04 13.04
C GLU A 139 -14.87 -26.22 13.09
N ALA A 140 -15.54 -26.53 11.98
CA ALA A 140 -16.42 -27.71 11.88
C ALA A 140 -15.66 -29.03 12.11
N LEU A 141 -14.45 -29.18 11.55
CA LEU A 141 -13.60 -30.35 11.77
C LEU A 141 -13.10 -30.44 13.21
N GLN A 142 -12.76 -29.30 13.83
CA GLN A 142 -12.33 -29.25 15.22
C GLN A 142 -13.46 -29.65 16.17
N ASN A 143 -14.69 -29.21 15.90
CA ASN A 143 -15.89 -29.61 16.64
C ASN A 143 -16.18 -31.11 16.48
N LYS A 144 -16.08 -31.66 15.25
CA LYS A 144 -16.21 -33.11 15.00
C LYS A 144 -15.18 -33.91 15.78
N LEU A 145 -13.90 -33.50 15.74
CA LEU A 145 -12.81 -34.16 16.46
C LEU A 145 -13.03 -34.11 17.97
N HIS A 146 -13.58 -33.01 18.51
CA HIS A 146 -13.94 -32.94 19.91
C HIS A 146 -15.08 -33.91 20.26
N ALA A 147 -16.13 -33.98 19.44
CA ALA A 147 -17.24 -34.93 19.63
C ALA A 147 -16.76 -36.38 19.56
N GLU A 148 -15.87 -36.72 18.63
CA GLU A 148 -15.27 -38.05 18.52
C GLU A 148 -14.44 -38.41 19.74
N ARG A 149 -13.65 -37.48 20.28
CA ARG A 149 -12.89 -37.69 21.53
C ARG A 149 -13.80 -37.94 22.73
N GLN A 150 -14.91 -37.20 22.83
CA GLN A 150 -15.90 -37.42 23.88
C GLN A 150 -16.56 -38.80 23.73
N PHE A 151 -16.95 -39.18 22.51
CA PHE A 151 -17.51 -40.50 22.24
C PHE A 151 -16.53 -41.62 22.61
N LEU A 152 -15.26 -41.50 22.21
CA LEU A 152 -14.20 -42.44 22.56
C LEU A 152 -13.98 -42.56 24.06
N ALA A 153 -14.04 -41.44 24.80
CA ALA A 153 -13.95 -41.45 26.26
C ALA A 153 -15.11 -42.23 26.89
N VAL A 154 -16.34 -42.00 26.43
CA VAL A 154 -17.54 -42.72 26.90
C VAL A 154 -17.47 -44.21 26.54
N SER A 155 -17.06 -44.54 25.31
CA SER A 155 -16.88 -45.95 24.90
C SER A 155 -15.81 -46.64 25.74
N LYS A 156 -14.70 -45.96 26.06
CA LYS A 156 -13.65 -46.51 26.91
C LYS A 156 -14.17 -46.79 28.32
N THR A 157 -14.90 -45.85 28.92
CA THR A 157 -15.51 -46.07 30.25
C THR A 157 -16.55 -47.18 30.23
N ASN A 158 -17.34 -47.31 29.16
CA ASN A 158 -18.30 -48.42 29.03
C ASN A 158 -17.60 -49.77 28.95
N VAL A 159 -16.54 -49.89 28.15
CA VAL A 159 -15.76 -51.13 28.06
C VAL A 159 -15.11 -51.45 29.41
N GLU A 160 -14.57 -50.47 30.13
CA GLU A 160 -14.01 -50.66 31.47
C GLU A 160 -15.08 -51.16 32.48
N VAL A 161 -16.30 -50.61 32.42
CA VAL A 161 -17.43 -51.04 33.26
C VAL A 161 -17.89 -52.47 32.91
N GLU A 162 -17.99 -52.80 31.62
CA GLU A 162 -18.32 -54.16 31.17
C GLU A 162 -17.24 -55.16 31.61
N LEU A 163 -15.95 -54.81 31.48
CA LEU A 163 -14.85 -55.65 31.94
C LEU A 163 -14.89 -55.88 33.45
N GLU A 164 -15.14 -54.84 34.24
CA GLU A 164 -15.25 -54.99 35.70
C GLU A 164 -16.46 -55.86 36.08
N SER A 165 -17.58 -55.74 35.36
CA SER A 165 -18.75 -56.62 35.51
C SER A 165 -18.41 -58.08 35.21
N TYR A 166 -17.71 -58.36 34.11
CA TYR A 166 -17.26 -59.73 33.80
C TYR A 166 -16.31 -60.28 34.85
N LEU A 167 -15.35 -59.48 35.32
CA LEU A 167 -14.45 -59.87 36.41
C LEU A 167 -15.20 -60.12 37.72
N GLN A 168 -16.26 -59.36 38.00
CA GLN A 168 -17.12 -59.57 39.17
C GLN A 168 -17.82 -60.93 39.10
N ILE A 169 -18.40 -61.27 37.95
CA ILE A 169 -19.06 -62.56 37.70
C ILE A 169 -18.04 -63.70 37.87
N GLU A 170 -16.84 -63.58 37.29
CA GLU A 170 -15.80 -64.59 37.39
C GLU A 170 -15.29 -64.77 38.83
N ARG A 171 -15.23 -63.70 39.63
CA ARG A 171 -14.92 -63.76 41.07
C ARG A 171 -16.02 -64.50 41.85
N GLU A 172 -17.29 -64.29 41.52
CA GLU A 172 -18.43 -64.97 42.15
C GLU A 172 -18.49 -66.45 41.75
N GLU A 173 -18.27 -66.78 40.48
CA GLU A 173 -18.18 -68.16 40.01
C GLU A 173 -17.01 -68.89 40.70
N ASN A 174 -15.84 -68.26 40.81
CA ASN A 174 -14.72 -68.84 41.55
C ASN A 174 -15.04 -69.09 43.03
N LYS A 175 -15.73 -68.16 43.71
CA LYS A 175 -16.20 -68.38 45.09
C LYS A 175 -17.17 -69.56 45.16
N ASN A 176 -18.10 -69.67 44.22
CA ASN A 176 -19.06 -70.77 44.18
C ASN A 176 -18.36 -72.12 43.93
N LEU A 177 -17.38 -72.15 43.01
CA LEU A 177 -16.56 -73.33 42.74
C LEU A 177 -15.73 -73.72 43.97
N GLN A 178 -15.16 -72.75 44.70
CA GLN A 178 -14.42 -73.00 45.92
C GLN A 178 -15.32 -73.61 47.01
N VAL A 179 -16.53 -73.08 47.21
CA VAL A 179 -17.52 -73.67 48.13
C VAL A 179 -17.93 -75.09 47.68
N ALA A 180 -18.08 -75.33 46.38
CA ALA A 180 -18.39 -76.66 45.85
C ALA A 180 -17.23 -77.64 46.07
N LEU A 181 -15.98 -77.18 45.91
CA LEU A 181 -14.77 -77.95 46.17
C LEU A 181 -14.70 -78.35 47.65
N GLU A 182 -14.88 -77.40 48.58
CA GLU A 182 -14.89 -77.66 50.02
C GLU A 182 -15.99 -78.67 50.42
N LYS A 183 -17.18 -78.56 49.80
CA LYS A 183 -18.25 -79.55 50.00
C LYS A 183 -17.87 -80.93 49.47
N ALA A 184 -17.27 -81.03 48.29
CA ALA A 184 -16.83 -82.29 47.70
C ALA A 184 -15.71 -82.94 48.54
N GLU A 185 -14.75 -82.15 49.03
CA GLU A 185 -13.70 -82.60 49.94
C GLU A 185 -14.29 -83.13 51.25
N CYS A 186 -15.26 -82.42 51.84
CA CYS A 186 -15.97 -82.88 53.05
C CYS A 186 -16.68 -84.22 52.82
N VAL A 187 -17.39 -84.37 51.69
CA VAL A 187 -18.06 -85.64 51.32
C VAL A 187 -17.04 -86.76 51.14
N SER A 188 -15.94 -86.50 50.42
CA SER A 188 -14.86 -87.47 50.21
C SER A 188 -14.22 -87.89 51.53
N GLN A 189 -13.98 -86.94 52.44
CA GLN A 189 -13.41 -87.20 53.77
C GLN A 189 -14.36 -88.03 54.64
N MET A 190 -15.67 -87.74 54.62
CA MET A 190 -16.69 -88.55 55.30
C MET A 190 -16.74 -89.97 54.73
N GLN A 191 -16.60 -90.12 53.42
CA GLN A 191 -16.58 -91.43 52.76
C GLN A 191 -15.31 -92.23 53.11
N CYS A 192 -14.14 -91.57 53.20
CA CYS A 192 -12.91 -92.20 53.68
C CYS A 192 -13.06 -92.68 55.12
N ARG A 193 -13.58 -91.85 56.03
CA ARG A 193 -13.86 -92.25 57.42
C ARG A 193 -14.82 -93.43 57.52
N ARG A 194 -15.85 -93.47 56.66
CA ARG A 194 -16.80 -94.58 56.61
C ARG A 194 -16.12 -95.87 56.15
N LEU A 195 -15.29 -95.81 55.10
CA LEU A 195 -14.53 -96.97 54.62
C LEU A 195 -13.49 -97.45 55.65
N GLU A 196 -12.87 -96.55 56.41
CA GLU A 196 -11.98 -96.91 57.53
C GLU A 196 -12.74 -97.62 58.64
N LEU A 197 -13.91 -97.12 59.04
CA LEU A 197 -14.80 -97.78 60.00
C LEU A 197 -15.21 -99.17 59.52
N GLU A 198 -15.63 -99.30 58.26
CA GLU A 198 -16.03 -100.57 57.65
C GLU A 198 -14.86 -101.56 57.57
N LYS A 199 -13.64 -101.07 57.30
CA LYS A 199 -12.42 -101.89 57.37
C LYS A 199 -12.18 -102.41 58.80
N THR A 200 -12.34 -101.56 59.82
CA THR A 200 -12.17 -101.98 61.22
C THR A 200 -13.22 -103.00 61.67
N THR A 201 -14.48 -102.84 61.27
CA THR A 201 -15.55 -103.80 61.62
C THR A 201 -15.37 -105.14 60.91
N LEU A 202 -14.96 -105.13 59.64
CA LEU A 202 -14.64 -106.37 58.92
C LEU A 202 -13.42 -107.08 59.52
N GLN A 203 -12.42 -106.33 59.98
CA GLN A 203 -11.25 -106.90 60.66
C GLN A 203 -11.63 -107.54 62.01
N GLU A 204 -12.46 -106.86 62.83
CA GLU A 204 -13.00 -107.46 64.06
C GLU A 204 -13.84 -108.71 63.79
N GLN A 205 -14.62 -108.72 62.70
CA GLN A 205 -15.43 -109.87 62.31
C GLN A 205 -14.57 -111.04 61.80
N ALA A 206 -13.47 -110.76 61.10
CA ALA A 206 -12.47 -111.74 60.70
C ALA A 206 -11.76 -112.36 61.92
N GLU A 207 -11.42 -111.54 62.92
CA GLU A 207 -10.83 -112.03 64.18
C GLU A 207 -11.82 -112.90 64.98
N LYS A 208 -13.09 -112.49 65.07
CA LYS A 208 -14.15 -113.29 65.73
C LYS A 208 -14.40 -114.63 65.02
N SER A 209 -14.43 -114.65 63.70
CA SER A 209 -14.62 -115.89 62.93
C SER A 209 -13.39 -116.81 62.97
N SER A 210 -12.18 -116.23 63.01
CA SER A 210 -10.95 -116.98 63.29
C SER A 210 -10.96 -117.62 64.68
N ALA A 211 -11.40 -116.90 65.71
CA ALA A 211 -11.56 -117.45 67.06
C ALA A 211 -12.61 -118.56 67.13
N ALA A 212 -13.73 -118.42 66.41
CA ALA A 212 -14.75 -119.47 66.33
C ALA A 212 -14.25 -120.74 65.61
N LEU A 213 -13.40 -120.60 64.59
CA LEU A 213 -12.76 -121.73 63.91
C LEU A 213 -11.78 -122.49 64.83
N LEU A 214 -11.06 -121.80 65.72
CA LEU A 214 -10.22 -122.43 66.74
C LEU A 214 -11.05 -123.24 67.73
N LEU A 215 -12.21 -122.72 68.19
CA LEU A 215 -13.12 -123.46 69.07
C LEU A 215 -13.71 -124.72 68.41
N CYS A 216 -14.09 -124.64 67.12
CA CYS A 216 -14.53 -125.83 66.38
C CYS A 216 -13.41 -126.86 66.15
N GLN A 217 -12.13 -126.46 66.12
CA GLN A 217 -11.01 -127.40 66.05
C GLN A 217 -10.77 -128.11 67.40
N GLU A 218 -11.00 -127.44 68.53
CA GLU A 218 -10.91 -128.03 69.88
C GLU A 218 -12.06 -129.02 70.18
N GLU A 219 -13.29 -128.75 69.74
CA GLU A 219 -14.42 -129.69 69.86
C GLU A 219 -14.22 -130.96 69.01
N LYS A 220 -13.64 -130.81 67.80
CA LYS A 220 -13.30 -131.96 66.94
C LYS A 220 -12.22 -132.86 67.57
N ALA A 221 -11.31 -132.30 68.35
CA ALA A 221 -10.31 -133.08 69.09
C ALA A 221 -10.92 -133.85 70.28
N SER A 222 -11.94 -133.29 70.94
CA SER A 222 -12.63 -133.90 72.09
C SER A 222 -13.53 -135.09 71.70
N LEU A 223 -14.19 -135.01 70.54
CA LEU A 223 -15.02 -136.12 70.01
C LEU A 223 -14.19 -137.31 69.49
N LEU A 224 -12.92 -137.09 69.14
CA LEU A 224 -11.99 -138.14 68.69
C LEU A 224 -11.43 -138.98 69.85
N THR A 225 -11.45 -138.45 71.08
CA THR A 225 -11.04 -139.15 72.31
C THR A 225 -12.14 -140.01 72.94
N GLU A 226 -13.43 -139.70 72.74
CA GLU A 226 -14.55 -140.48 73.29
C GLU A 226 -14.88 -141.75 72.48
N PHE A 227 -14.53 -141.79 71.18
CA PHE A 227 -14.88 -142.90 70.29
C PHE A 227 -13.95 -144.13 70.43
N GLN A 228 -12.83 -144.04 71.16
CA GLN A 228 -11.85 -145.12 71.29
C GLN A 228 -12.00 -146.02 72.54
N GLN A 229 -13.00 -145.81 73.40
CA GLN A 229 -13.10 -146.52 74.70
C GLN A 229 -14.21 -147.57 74.88
N ARG A 230 -14.88 -148.07 73.84
CA ARG A 230 -15.84 -149.19 74.02
C ARG A 230 -15.78 -150.25 72.93
N LYS A 231 -15.07 -151.36 73.22
CA LYS A 231 -15.35 -152.71 72.69
C LYS A 231 -14.52 -153.79 73.40
N THR A 232 -15.20 -154.73 74.10
CA THR A 232 -15.02 -156.21 74.19
C THR A 232 -15.68 -156.72 75.50
N SER A 233 -16.82 -157.44 75.48
CA SER A 233 -17.07 -158.90 75.27
C SER A 233 -17.06 -159.73 76.60
N PRO A 234 -17.46 -161.03 76.66
CA PRO A 234 -18.85 -161.55 76.59
C PRO A 234 -19.18 -162.70 77.61
N ALA A 235 -20.45 -163.14 77.60
CA ALA A 235 -20.99 -164.52 77.75
C ALA A 235 -20.71 -165.44 78.98
N THR A 236 -21.79 -165.88 79.67
CA THR A 236 -22.12 -167.25 80.18
C THR A 236 -23.44 -167.15 80.99
N GLN A 237 -24.43 -168.06 81.06
CA GLN A 237 -24.53 -169.52 81.02
C GLN A 237 -25.95 -169.93 80.52
N LEU A 238 -26.01 -171.01 79.74
CA LEU A 238 -27.20 -171.74 79.30
C LEU A 238 -27.13 -173.15 79.90
N SER A 239 -28.02 -173.50 80.82
CA SER A 239 -28.31 -174.93 81.09
C SER A 239 -29.62 -175.25 81.81
N GLU A 240 -30.43 -174.29 82.27
CA GLU A 240 -31.57 -174.67 83.14
C GLU A 240 -32.97 -174.19 82.76
N ILE A 241 -33.16 -173.40 81.70
CA ILE A 241 -34.49 -172.85 81.41
C ILE A 241 -34.95 -173.13 79.97
N LEU A 242 -34.57 -174.30 79.45
CA LEU A 242 -35.18 -174.89 78.26
C LEU A 242 -36.62 -175.39 78.51
N THR A 243 -37.12 -175.31 79.74
CA THR A 243 -38.52 -175.60 80.09
C THR A 243 -39.40 -174.36 80.24
N LYS A 244 -38.85 -173.12 80.19
CA LYS A 244 -39.63 -171.87 79.99
C LYS A 244 -39.55 -171.32 78.55
N ALA A 245 -38.90 -172.03 77.63
CA ALA A 245 -38.68 -171.61 76.25
C ALA A 245 -39.97 -171.59 75.40
N GLU A 246 -40.96 -172.43 75.70
CA GLU A 246 -42.21 -172.48 74.93
C GLU A 246 -43.17 -171.33 75.27
N GLN A 247 -43.20 -170.84 76.53
CA GLN A 247 -43.94 -169.63 76.90
C GLN A 247 -43.20 -168.33 76.51
N LYS A 248 -41.90 -168.41 76.18
CA LYS A 248 -41.09 -167.28 75.69
C LYS A 248 -41.22 -167.09 74.18
N LEU A 249 -41.37 -168.17 73.40
CA LEU A 249 -41.56 -168.08 71.95
C LEU A 249 -42.84 -167.34 71.54
N GLU A 250 -43.93 -167.43 72.32
CA GLU A 250 -45.16 -166.66 72.03
C GLU A 250 -45.00 -165.16 72.36
N ARG A 251 -44.23 -164.81 73.40
CA ARG A 251 -43.87 -163.41 73.69
C ARG A 251 -42.89 -162.85 72.65
N ASP A 252 -41.92 -163.64 72.21
CA ASP A 252 -40.94 -163.24 71.21
C ASP A 252 -41.57 -163.11 69.81
N ARG A 253 -42.65 -163.84 69.51
CA ARG A 253 -43.46 -163.65 68.30
C ARG A 253 -44.24 -162.33 68.29
N ILE A 254 -44.75 -161.90 69.45
CA ILE A 254 -45.38 -160.58 69.63
C ILE A 254 -44.31 -159.48 69.59
N LYS A 255 -43.16 -159.68 70.21
CA LYS A 255 -42.04 -158.73 70.21
C LYS A 255 -41.44 -158.54 68.81
N SER A 256 -41.23 -159.62 68.05
CA SER A 256 -40.78 -159.56 66.65
C SER A 256 -41.77 -158.84 65.73
N LYS A 257 -43.09 -158.97 65.97
CA LYS A 257 -44.10 -158.18 65.25
C LYS A 257 -44.01 -156.68 65.58
N ASN A 258 -43.76 -156.32 66.84
CA ASN A 258 -43.55 -154.93 67.26
C ASN A 258 -42.20 -154.36 66.80
N ASP A 259 -41.16 -155.17 66.75
CA ASP A 259 -39.84 -154.78 66.24
C ASP A 259 -39.88 -154.60 64.71
N ARG A 260 -40.71 -155.39 64.01
CA ARG A 260 -40.96 -155.20 62.57
C ARG A 260 -41.81 -153.97 62.28
N SER A 261 -42.79 -153.63 63.12
CA SER A 261 -43.58 -152.40 62.93
C SER A 261 -42.77 -151.15 63.20
N THR A 262 -41.89 -151.16 64.22
CA THR A 262 -40.95 -150.06 64.49
C THR A 262 -39.87 -149.95 63.40
N LEU A 263 -39.37 -151.05 62.85
CA LEU A 263 -38.46 -151.02 61.70
C LEU A 263 -39.12 -150.46 60.45
N LEU A 264 -40.38 -150.84 60.16
CA LEU A 264 -41.13 -150.27 59.03
C LEU A 264 -41.41 -148.77 59.23
N GLN A 265 -41.76 -148.36 60.44
CA GLN A 265 -42.00 -146.95 60.74
C GLN A 265 -40.71 -146.11 60.67
N THR A 266 -39.57 -146.64 61.11
CA THR A 266 -38.27 -145.95 60.98
C THR A 266 -37.79 -145.89 59.54
N THR A 267 -38.04 -146.91 58.72
CA THR A 267 -37.72 -146.88 57.28
C THR A 267 -38.61 -145.91 56.51
N GLU A 268 -39.90 -145.83 56.82
CA GLU A 268 -40.79 -144.82 56.25
C GLU A 268 -40.39 -143.39 56.67
N ASN A 269 -39.99 -143.19 57.92
CA ASN A 269 -39.49 -141.90 58.39
C ASN A 269 -38.18 -141.51 57.68
N LEU A 270 -37.23 -142.43 57.53
CA LEU A 270 -35.99 -142.19 56.78
C LEU A 270 -36.25 -141.90 55.30
N GLN A 271 -37.22 -142.57 54.68
CA GLN A 271 -37.64 -142.25 53.31
C GLN A 271 -38.21 -140.83 53.20
N ARG A 272 -39.03 -140.39 54.16
CA ARG A 272 -39.53 -139.00 54.19
C ARG A 272 -38.39 -138.00 54.38
N THR A 273 -37.44 -138.27 55.29
CA THR A 273 -36.29 -137.40 55.50
C THR A 273 -35.39 -137.33 54.26
N LEU A 274 -35.18 -138.45 53.55
CA LEU A 274 -34.45 -138.45 52.29
C LEU A 274 -35.16 -137.62 51.22
N GLN A 275 -36.48 -137.76 51.08
CA GLN A 275 -37.26 -136.93 50.15
C GLN A 275 -37.24 -135.44 50.51
N GLU A 276 -37.27 -135.10 51.79
CA GLU A 276 -37.13 -133.70 52.25
C GLU A 276 -35.73 -133.15 51.93
N LYS A 277 -34.68 -133.95 52.15
CA LYS A 277 -33.30 -133.56 51.83
C LYS A 277 -33.06 -133.43 50.32
N GLU A 278 -33.68 -134.27 49.50
CA GLU A 278 -33.65 -134.13 48.04
C GLU A 278 -34.35 -132.84 47.58
N LYS A 279 -35.50 -132.50 48.17
CA LYS A 279 -36.20 -131.24 47.88
C LYS A 279 -35.39 -130.01 48.31
N GLU A 280 -34.74 -130.07 49.47
CA GLU A 280 -33.84 -129.01 49.94
C GLU A 280 -32.64 -128.84 49.00
N LEU A 281 -32.03 -129.95 48.55
CA LEU A 281 -30.93 -129.91 47.59
C LEU A 281 -31.35 -129.30 46.26
N GLN A 282 -32.53 -129.67 45.74
CA GLN A 282 -33.07 -129.06 44.51
C GLN A 282 -33.30 -127.55 44.66
N LYS A 283 -33.83 -127.10 45.81
CA LYS A 283 -34.00 -125.68 46.12
C LYS A 283 -32.66 -124.94 46.21
N ALA A 284 -31.66 -125.54 46.85
CA ALA A 284 -30.31 -124.97 46.94
C ALA A 284 -29.67 -124.87 45.55
N GLN A 285 -29.84 -125.88 44.70
CA GLN A 285 -29.37 -125.86 43.32
C GLN A 285 -30.07 -124.79 42.47
N SER A 286 -31.39 -124.61 42.61
CA SER A 286 -32.10 -123.53 41.89
C SER A 286 -31.66 -122.15 42.35
N LEU A 287 -31.42 -121.97 43.66
CA LEU A 287 -30.95 -120.69 44.21
C LEU A 287 -29.53 -120.37 43.75
N SER A 288 -28.63 -121.38 43.74
CA SER A 288 -27.27 -121.22 43.23
C SER A 288 -27.25 -120.86 41.73
N ARG A 289 -28.15 -121.43 40.92
CA ARG A 289 -28.28 -121.06 39.50
C ARG A 289 -28.80 -119.65 39.31
N SER A 290 -29.77 -119.22 40.13
CA SER A 290 -30.31 -117.85 40.11
C SER A 290 -29.24 -116.82 40.45
N LEU A 291 -28.46 -117.05 41.52
CA LEU A 291 -27.39 -116.15 41.93
C LEU A 291 -26.26 -116.06 40.90
N LEU A 292 -25.97 -117.18 40.22
CA LEU A 292 -24.96 -117.21 39.17
C LEU A 292 -25.41 -116.42 37.93
N HIS A 293 -26.69 -116.52 37.55
CA HIS A 293 -27.27 -115.69 36.49
C HIS A 293 -27.26 -114.19 36.83
N GLU A 294 -27.65 -113.81 38.06
CA GLU A 294 -27.60 -112.41 38.51
C GLU A 294 -26.16 -111.87 38.52
N ALA A 295 -25.18 -112.69 38.89
CA ALA A 295 -23.77 -112.32 38.85
C ALA A 295 -23.27 -112.13 37.40
N GLU A 296 -23.67 -113.01 36.48
CA GLU A 296 -23.36 -112.89 35.05
C GLU A 296 -24.00 -111.64 34.42
N GLU A 297 -25.27 -111.34 34.75
CA GLU A 297 -25.97 -110.13 34.30
C GLU A 297 -25.32 -108.85 34.86
N SER A 298 -24.96 -108.85 36.15
CA SER A 298 -24.26 -107.72 36.77
C SER A 298 -22.88 -107.49 36.12
N SER A 299 -22.15 -108.57 35.82
CA SER A 299 -20.87 -108.51 35.11
C SER A 299 -21.04 -107.94 33.69
N ALA A 300 -22.08 -108.37 32.95
CA ALA A 300 -22.37 -107.86 31.62
C ALA A 300 -22.73 -106.36 31.63
N ALA A 301 -23.54 -105.93 32.60
CA ALA A 301 -23.88 -104.51 32.78
C ALA A 301 -22.64 -103.65 33.13
N LEU A 302 -21.73 -104.16 33.95
CA LEU A 302 -20.47 -103.51 34.27
C LEU A 302 -19.58 -103.34 33.03
N LEU A 303 -19.55 -104.35 32.16
CA LEU A 303 -18.78 -104.33 30.92
C LEU A 303 -19.32 -103.27 29.95
N LEU A 304 -20.65 -103.19 29.78
CA LEU A 304 -21.31 -102.14 29.00
C LEU A 304 -21.03 -100.73 29.56
N CYS A 305 -21.10 -100.56 30.88
CA CYS A 305 -20.73 -99.30 31.54
C CYS A 305 -19.25 -98.92 31.29
N GLN A 306 -18.35 -99.90 31.24
CA GLN A 306 -16.94 -99.64 30.94
C GLN A 306 -16.74 -99.25 29.47
N GLU A 307 -17.45 -99.88 28.54
CA GLU A 307 -17.43 -99.53 27.12
C GLU A 307 -18.00 -98.13 26.86
N GLU A 308 -19.14 -97.77 27.47
CA GLU A 308 -19.71 -96.43 27.39
C GLU A 308 -18.78 -95.38 27.98
N LYS A 309 -18.15 -95.66 29.13
CA LYS A 309 -17.15 -94.77 29.72
C LYS A 309 -15.97 -94.54 28.78
N ALA A 310 -15.47 -95.60 28.15
CA ALA A 310 -14.38 -95.49 27.19
C ALA A 310 -14.79 -94.65 25.97
N SER A 311 -15.99 -94.89 25.43
CA SER A 311 -16.55 -94.13 24.31
C SER A 311 -16.66 -92.63 24.63
N LEU A 312 -17.28 -92.27 25.75
CA LEU A 312 -17.42 -90.87 26.19
C LEU A 312 -16.06 -90.19 26.40
N LEU A 313 -15.06 -90.93 26.89
CA LEU A 313 -13.72 -90.40 27.08
C LEU A 313 -13.05 -90.09 25.73
N THR A 314 -13.25 -90.94 24.72
CA THR A 314 -12.75 -90.69 23.36
C THR A 314 -13.45 -89.51 22.69
N GLU A 315 -14.77 -89.39 22.81
CA GLU A 315 -15.51 -88.23 22.30
C GLU A 315 -15.06 -86.93 22.97
N PHE A 316 -14.85 -86.95 24.29
CA PHE A 316 -14.35 -85.80 25.03
C PHE A 316 -12.96 -85.38 24.55
N GLN A 317 -12.04 -86.34 24.35
CA GLN A 317 -10.72 -86.04 23.81
C GLN A 317 -10.78 -85.49 22.39
N GLN A 318 -11.66 -86.02 21.54
CA GLN A 318 -11.85 -85.52 20.18
C GLN A 318 -12.44 -84.11 20.14
N ARG A 319 -13.41 -83.80 21.02
CA ARG A 319 -13.92 -82.43 21.18
C ARG A 319 -12.85 -81.48 21.72
N LYS A 320 -12.03 -81.94 22.67
CA LYS A 320 -10.93 -81.14 23.21
C LYS A 320 -9.92 -80.78 22.11
N THR A 321 -9.55 -81.74 21.25
CA THR A 321 -8.61 -81.47 20.16
C THR A 321 -9.24 -80.60 19.07
N SER A 322 -10.52 -80.78 18.73
CA SER A 322 -11.21 -79.93 17.76
C SER A 322 -11.39 -78.48 18.26
N HIS A 323 -11.71 -78.28 19.53
CA HIS A 323 -11.76 -76.95 20.11
C HIS A 323 -10.38 -76.31 20.20
N ALA A 324 -9.34 -77.07 20.56
CA ALA A 324 -7.97 -76.56 20.57
C ALA A 324 -7.51 -76.10 19.19
N THR A 325 -7.82 -76.85 18.12
CA THR A 325 -7.48 -76.45 16.75
C THR A 325 -8.28 -75.22 16.31
N GLN A 326 -9.59 -75.16 16.58
CA GLN A 326 -10.40 -73.98 16.27
C GLN A 326 -9.90 -72.72 16.98
N LEU A 327 -9.57 -72.81 18.27
CA LEU A 327 -9.01 -71.68 19.02
C LEU A 327 -7.65 -71.24 18.45
N SER A 328 -6.78 -72.19 18.08
CA SER A 328 -5.51 -71.85 17.43
C SER A 328 -5.70 -71.14 16.08
N GLU A 329 -6.71 -71.53 15.30
CA GLU A 329 -7.01 -70.91 14.01
C GLU A 329 -7.60 -69.49 14.18
N ILE A 330 -8.44 -69.29 15.20
CA ILE A 330 -8.98 -67.96 15.54
C ILE A 330 -7.85 -67.04 16.02
N LEU A 331 -6.96 -67.53 16.89
CA LEU A 331 -5.82 -66.77 17.39
C LEU A 331 -4.87 -66.36 16.24
N THR A 332 -4.50 -67.30 15.37
CA THR A 332 -3.64 -66.99 14.22
C THR A 332 -4.28 -65.99 13.26
N LYS A 333 -5.59 -66.07 13.00
CA LYS A 333 -6.32 -65.07 12.20
C LYS A 333 -6.34 -63.69 12.87
N ALA A 334 -6.51 -63.64 14.19
CA ALA A 334 -6.47 -62.40 14.97
C ALA A 334 -5.07 -61.76 14.96
N GLU A 335 -4.02 -62.55 15.17
CA GLU A 335 -2.63 -62.10 15.08
C GLU A 335 -2.29 -61.56 13.69
N GLN A 336 -2.67 -62.28 12.63
CA GLN A 336 -2.48 -61.81 11.25
C GLN A 336 -3.23 -60.51 10.95
N LYS A 337 -4.39 -60.29 11.55
CA LYS A 337 -5.14 -59.03 11.41
C LYS A 337 -4.42 -57.89 12.14
N LEU A 338 -4.00 -58.11 13.38
CA LEU A 338 -3.25 -57.14 14.16
C LEU A 338 -1.94 -56.73 13.46
N GLU A 339 -1.22 -57.68 12.86
CA GLU A 339 0.01 -57.36 12.15
C GLU A 339 -0.27 -56.55 10.86
N ARG A 340 -1.34 -56.86 10.13
CA ARG A 340 -1.78 -56.04 8.98
C ARG A 340 -2.13 -54.61 9.40
N ASP A 341 -2.88 -54.45 10.48
CA ASP A 341 -3.25 -53.15 11.02
C ASP A 341 -2.02 -52.37 11.52
N ARG A 342 -1.04 -53.07 12.12
CA ARG A 342 0.23 -52.48 12.56
C ARG A 342 1.08 -51.98 11.38
N ILE A 343 1.17 -52.76 10.30
CA ILE A 343 1.87 -52.36 9.08
C ILE A 343 1.16 -51.16 8.43
N LYS A 344 -0.17 -51.21 8.32
CA LYS A 344 -0.96 -50.10 7.79
C LYS A 344 -0.73 -48.81 8.59
N SER A 345 -0.81 -48.89 9.91
CA SER A 345 -0.54 -47.75 10.80
C SER A 345 0.88 -47.18 10.65
N LYS A 346 1.89 -48.04 10.49
CA LYS A 346 3.27 -47.60 10.20
C LYS A 346 3.37 -46.87 8.86
N ASN A 347 2.70 -47.37 7.82
CA ASN A 347 2.70 -46.74 6.51
C ASN A 347 1.97 -45.40 6.53
N ASP A 348 0.80 -45.33 7.17
CA ASP A 348 0.02 -44.09 7.35
C ASP A 348 0.81 -43.04 8.16
N ARG A 349 1.57 -43.47 9.17
CA ARG A 349 2.48 -42.59 9.90
C ARG A 349 3.63 -42.08 9.02
N SER A 350 4.18 -42.94 8.16
CA SER A 350 5.26 -42.56 7.24
C SER A 350 4.79 -41.54 6.20
N THR A 351 3.60 -41.72 5.63
CA THR A 351 3.01 -40.76 4.68
C THR A 351 2.69 -39.45 5.36
N LEU A 352 2.15 -39.47 6.59
CA LEU A 352 1.93 -38.25 7.38
C LEU A 352 3.22 -37.51 7.73
N LEU A 353 4.30 -38.22 8.06
CA LEU A 353 5.60 -37.60 8.29
C LEU A 353 6.13 -36.95 7.01
N GLN A 354 6.04 -37.64 5.88
CA GLN A 354 6.47 -37.12 4.59
C GLN A 354 5.67 -35.87 4.16
N THR A 355 4.34 -35.86 4.34
CA THR A 355 3.52 -34.67 4.05
C THR A 355 3.85 -33.52 4.97
N THR A 356 4.12 -33.79 6.26
CA THR A 356 4.54 -32.77 7.23
C THR A 356 5.88 -32.14 6.85
N GLU A 357 6.86 -32.94 6.44
CA GLU A 357 8.16 -32.44 5.97
C GLU A 357 8.02 -31.61 4.70
N ASN A 358 7.19 -32.04 3.75
CA ASN A 358 6.92 -31.27 2.52
C ASN A 358 6.26 -29.92 2.85
N LEU A 359 5.28 -29.89 3.76
CA LEU A 359 4.65 -28.65 4.21
C LEU A 359 5.64 -27.71 4.91
N GLN A 360 6.56 -28.26 5.73
CA GLN A 360 7.62 -27.47 6.35
C GLN A 360 8.56 -26.84 5.31
N ARG A 361 8.96 -27.57 4.26
CA ARG A 361 9.78 -27.00 3.18
C ARG A 361 9.04 -25.89 2.44
N THR A 362 7.76 -26.11 2.08
CA THR A 362 6.94 -25.09 1.43
C THR A 362 6.78 -23.84 2.30
N LEU A 363 6.58 -24.00 3.61
CA LEU A 363 6.52 -22.87 4.54
C LEU A 363 7.84 -22.09 4.57
N GLN A 364 8.98 -22.77 4.67
CA GLN A 364 10.29 -22.11 4.64
C GLN A 364 10.56 -21.37 3.31
N GLU A 365 10.12 -21.93 2.18
CA GLU A 365 10.21 -21.25 0.89
C GLU A 365 9.34 -19.99 0.85
N LYS A 366 8.10 -20.07 1.35
CA LYS A 366 7.20 -18.92 1.44
C LYS A 366 7.71 -17.85 2.39
N GLU A 367 8.34 -18.22 3.51
CA GLU A 367 9.00 -17.27 4.41
C GLU A 367 10.17 -16.55 3.72
N LYS A 368 10.99 -17.26 2.94
CA LYS A 368 12.07 -16.66 2.15
C LYS A 368 11.53 -15.71 1.07
N GLU A 369 10.46 -16.09 0.38
CA GLU A 369 9.78 -15.21 -0.60
C GLU A 369 9.25 -13.94 0.06
N LEU A 370 8.62 -14.07 1.25
CA LEU A 370 8.12 -12.93 2.01
C LEU A 370 9.26 -11.99 2.44
N GLN A 371 10.38 -12.54 2.94
CA GLN A 371 11.55 -11.73 3.30
C GLN A 371 12.13 -10.98 2.10
N LYS A 372 12.20 -11.63 0.93
CA LYS A 372 12.61 -10.98 -0.33
C LYS A 372 11.65 -9.85 -0.70
N ALA A 373 10.34 -10.11 -0.68
CA ALA A 373 9.33 -9.09 -0.97
C ALA A 373 9.40 -7.90 0.00
N GLN A 374 9.63 -8.15 1.29
CA GLN A 374 9.83 -7.11 2.29
C GLN A 374 11.08 -6.28 2.04
N SER A 375 12.22 -6.92 1.69
CA SER A 375 13.45 -6.21 1.33
C SER A 375 13.26 -5.31 0.10
N LEU A 376 12.55 -5.81 -0.92
CA LEU A 376 12.25 -5.07 -2.13
C LEU A 376 11.31 -3.89 -1.85
N SER A 377 10.26 -4.10 -1.04
CA SER A 377 9.36 -3.02 -0.62
C SER A 377 10.08 -1.94 0.18
N ARG A 378 11.06 -2.30 1.04
CA ARG A 378 11.88 -1.32 1.77
C ARG A 378 12.79 -0.53 0.84
N SER A 379 13.40 -1.18 -0.15
CA SER A 379 14.22 -0.51 -1.17
C SER A 379 13.41 0.51 -1.96
N LEU A 380 12.23 0.11 -2.44
CA LEU A 380 11.34 1.01 -3.20
C LEU A 380 10.84 2.19 -2.36
N LEU A 381 10.60 1.97 -1.06
CA LEU A 381 10.19 3.04 -0.16
C LEU A 381 11.33 4.03 0.07
N HIS A 382 12.57 3.55 0.24
CA HIS A 382 13.75 4.41 0.32
C HIS A 382 13.98 5.23 -0.96
N GLU A 383 13.87 4.62 -2.14
CA GLU A 383 13.96 5.34 -3.42
C GLU A 383 12.85 6.40 -3.56
N ALA A 384 11.64 6.11 -3.10
CA ALA A 384 10.54 7.08 -3.10
C ALA A 384 10.80 8.24 -2.12
N GLU A 385 11.35 7.96 -0.95
CA GLU A 385 11.76 8.98 0.03
C GLU A 385 12.89 9.85 -0.51
N GLU A 386 13.90 9.27 -1.15
CA GLU A 386 14.99 10.00 -1.82
C GLU A 386 14.47 10.89 -2.96
N SER A 387 13.58 10.36 -3.81
CA SER A 387 12.94 11.12 -4.88
C SER A 387 12.08 12.28 -4.34
N SER A 388 11.36 12.05 -3.24
CA SER A 388 10.60 13.08 -2.54
C SER A 388 11.51 14.17 -1.95
N ALA A 389 12.65 13.78 -1.35
CA ALA A 389 13.62 14.73 -0.81
C ALA A 389 14.26 15.58 -1.93
N ALA A 390 14.60 14.97 -3.07
CA ALA A 390 15.11 15.68 -4.23
C ALA A 390 14.07 16.68 -4.80
N LEU A 391 12.78 16.30 -4.83
CA LEU A 391 11.70 17.20 -5.22
C LEU A 391 11.55 18.39 -4.28
N LEU A 392 11.68 18.18 -2.97
CA LEU A 392 11.65 19.27 -1.98
C LEU A 392 12.83 20.24 -2.18
N LEU A 393 14.04 19.74 -2.38
CA LEU A 393 15.21 20.58 -2.67
C LEU A 393 15.01 21.39 -3.96
N CYS A 394 14.48 20.79 -5.02
CA CYS A 394 14.13 21.50 -6.25
C CYS A 394 13.06 22.59 -6.02
N GLN A 395 12.09 22.35 -5.14
CA GLN A 395 11.08 23.35 -4.78
C GLN A 395 11.67 24.51 -3.98
N GLU A 396 12.57 24.22 -3.03
CA GLU A 396 13.31 25.22 -2.26
C GLU A 396 14.21 26.07 -3.16
N GLU A 397 14.95 25.46 -4.09
CA GLU A 397 15.78 26.17 -5.06
C GLU A 397 14.93 27.06 -5.97
N LYS A 398 13.79 26.55 -6.47
CA LYS A 398 12.83 27.34 -7.25
C LYS A 398 12.30 28.54 -6.45
N ALA A 399 11.99 28.36 -5.17
CA ALA A 399 11.55 29.44 -4.31
C ALA A 399 12.67 30.48 -4.11
N SER A 400 13.91 30.04 -3.86
CA SER A 400 15.08 30.92 -3.73
C SER A 400 15.30 31.75 -4.99
N LEU A 401 15.34 31.12 -6.17
CA LEU A 401 15.48 31.81 -7.45
C LEU A 401 14.37 32.83 -7.72
N LEU A 402 13.12 32.50 -7.33
CA LEU A 402 12.00 33.43 -7.45
C LEU A 402 12.17 34.65 -6.54
N THR A 403 12.68 34.47 -5.32
CA THR A 403 12.97 35.59 -4.41
C THR A 403 14.12 36.46 -4.92
N GLU A 404 15.20 35.87 -5.46
CA GLU A 404 16.29 36.63 -6.07
C GLU A 404 15.81 37.43 -7.29
N PHE A 405 14.98 36.82 -8.14
CA PHE A 405 14.38 37.51 -9.27
C PHE A 405 13.53 38.70 -8.83
N GLN A 406 12.68 38.53 -7.81
CA GLN A 406 11.89 39.60 -7.23
C GLN A 406 12.77 40.74 -6.68
N GLN A 407 13.86 40.41 -5.97
CA GLN A 407 14.83 41.39 -5.45
C GLN A 407 15.55 42.14 -6.58
N ARG A 408 15.99 41.45 -7.64
CA ARG A 408 16.61 42.10 -8.81
C ARG A 408 15.61 43.02 -9.50
N LYS A 409 14.36 42.59 -9.66
CA LYS A 409 13.29 43.40 -10.23
C LYS A 409 13.05 44.67 -9.42
N THR A 410 12.94 44.57 -8.10
CA THR A 410 12.73 45.76 -7.24
C THR A 410 13.93 46.69 -7.29
N SER A 411 15.16 46.15 -7.19
CA SER A 411 16.40 46.95 -7.33
C SER A 411 16.46 47.69 -8.67
N TYR A 412 16.13 47.02 -9.78
CA TYR A 412 16.14 47.64 -11.10
C TYR A 412 15.06 48.73 -11.24
N VAL A 413 13.84 48.47 -10.75
CA VAL A 413 12.76 49.45 -10.73
C VAL A 413 13.14 50.68 -9.89
N THR A 414 13.76 50.48 -8.71
CA THR A 414 14.25 51.58 -7.87
C THR A 414 15.33 52.38 -8.60
N GLN A 415 16.32 51.74 -9.22
CA GLN A 415 17.36 52.42 -10.00
C GLN A 415 16.78 53.24 -11.16
N LEU A 416 15.84 52.67 -11.92
CA LEU A 416 15.16 53.41 -12.99
C LEU A 416 14.36 54.59 -12.45
N SER A 417 13.65 54.43 -11.34
CA SER A 417 12.91 55.52 -10.71
C SER A 417 13.82 56.65 -10.22
N GLU A 418 15.01 56.34 -9.69
CA GLU A 418 16.00 57.34 -9.31
C GLU A 418 16.60 58.08 -10.51
N ILE A 419 16.85 57.38 -11.61
CA ILE A 419 17.35 58.00 -12.85
C ILE A 419 16.29 58.93 -13.43
N LEU A 420 15.04 58.49 -13.49
CA LEU A 420 13.91 59.30 -13.98
C LEU A 420 13.70 60.54 -13.12
N THR A 421 13.66 60.40 -11.80
CA THR A 421 13.51 61.56 -10.89
C THR A 421 14.68 62.54 -10.99
N LYS A 422 15.92 62.07 -11.15
CA LYS A 422 17.08 62.94 -11.41
C LYS A 422 16.97 63.68 -12.75
N ALA A 423 16.49 63.00 -13.79
CA ALA A 423 16.27 63.59 -15.11
C ALA A 423 15.15 64.66 -15.06
N GLU A 424 14.02 64.37 -14.40
CA GLU A 424 12.93 65.30 -14.17
C GLU A 424 13.41 66.54 -13.39
N GLN A 425 14.16 66.35 -12.31
CA GLN A 425 14.77 67.46 -11.54
C GLN A 425 15.76 68.29 -12.35
N LYS A 426 16.47 67.68 -13.31
CA LYS A 426 17.37 68.40 -14.21
C LYS A 426 16.57 69.24 -15.21
N LEU A 427 15.54 68.65 -15.82
CA LEU A 427 14.64 69.36 -16.73
C LEU A 427 13.95 70.54 -16.05
N GLU A 428 13.50 70.38 -14.80
CA GLU A 428 12.87 71.48 -14.06
C GLU A 428 13.88 72.60 -13.75
N ARG A 429 15.13 72.26 -13.40
CA ARG A 429 16.21 73.25 -13.25
C ARG A 429 16.49 74.00 -14.55
N ASP A 430 16.59 73.28 -15.66
CA ASP A 430 16.82 73.89 -16.98
C ASP A 430 15.63 74.77 -17.41
N ARG A 431 14.40 74.38 -17.06
CA ARG A 431 13.19 75.16 -17.30
C ARG A 431 13.17 76.46 -16.48
N ILE A 432 13.54 76.41 -15.21
CA ILE A 432 13.66 77.61 -14.35
C ILE A 432 14.74 78.53 -14.93
N LYS A 433 15.93 77.98 -15.24
CA LYS A 433 17.02 78.76 -15.84
C LYS A 433 16.61 79.43 -17.16
N SER A 434 15.91 78.70 -18.03
CA SER A 434 15.40 79.26 -19.29
C SER A 434 14.39 80.39 -19.06
N LYS A 435 13.54 80.30 -18.02
CA LYS A 435 12.65 81.40 -17.62
C LYS A 435 13.42 82.61 -17.13
N ASP A 436 14.47 82.41 -16.33
CA ASP A 436 15.33 83.49 -15.83
C ASP A 436 16.10 84.16 -16.97
N ASP A 437 16.69 83.36 -17.88
CA ASP A 437 17.37 83.85 -19.09
C ASP A 437 16.42 84.65 -19.97
N ARG A 438 15.18 84.15 -20.17
CA ARG A 438 14.12 84.87 -20.89
C ARG A 438 13.75 86.19 -20.20
N SER A 439 13.62 86.19 -18.87
CA SER A 439 13.34 87.43 -18.12
C SER A 439 14.47 88.44 -18.26
N THR A 440 15.71 87.97 -18.24
CA THR A 440 16.90 88.80 -18.40
C THR A 440 16.98 89.40 -19.81
N LEU A 441 16.66 88.59 -20.84
CA LEU A 441 16.56 89.05 -22.22
C LEU A 441 15.45 90.09 -22.40
N LEU A 442 14.27 89.86 -21.83
CA LEU A 442 13.18 90.85 -21.86
C LEU A 442 13.60 92.17 -21.22
N GLN A 443 14.24 92.12 -20.06
CA GLN A 443 14.78 93.31 -19.40
C GLN A 443 15.87 94.02 -20.25
N ALA A 444 16.74 93.27 -20.92
CA ALA A 444 17.72 93.83 -21.84
C ALA A 444 17.06 94.50 -23.05
N THR A 445 16.00 93.91 -23.62
CA THR A 445 15.24 94.51 -24.72
C THR A 445 14.51 95.78 -24.31
N GLU A 446 13.92 95.83 -23.10
CA GLU A 446 13.32 97.04 -22.55
C GLU A 446 14.36 98.15 -22.35
N ASN A 447 15.55 97.80 -21.85
CA ASN A 447 16.65 98.77 -21.69
C ASN A 447 17.13 99.29 -23.05
N LEU A 448 17.22 98.43 -24.07
CA LEU A 448 17.54 98.84 -25.43
C LEU A 448 16.47 99.79 -25.98
N GLN A 449 15.18 99.46 -25.84
CA GLN A 449 14.07 100.33 -26.26
C GLN A 449 14.14 101.71 -25.58
N LYS A 450 14.39 101.77 -24.27
CA LYS A 450 14.59 103.04 -23.56
C LYS A 450 15.78 103.83 -24.12
N SER A 451 16.86 103.15 -24.49
CA SER A 451 18.03 103.78 -25.11
C SER A 451 17.76 104.27 -26.53
N THR A 452 16.95 103.58 -27.32
CA THR A 452 16.56 104.04 -28.66
C THR A 452 15.69 105.30 -28.58
N VAL A 453 14.68 105.30 -27.70
CA VAL A 453 13.84 106.50 -27.46
C VAL A 453 14.70 107.69 -27.03
N ALA A 454 15.71 107.49 -26.18
CA ALA A 454 16.63 108.56 -25.77
C ALA A 454 17.56 109.05 -26.89
N LEU A 455 17.88 108.20 -27.88
CA LEU A 455 18.63 108.61 -29.07
C LEU A 455 17.75 109.38 -30.05
N ASP A 456 16.50 108.96 -30.22
CA ASP A 456 15.54 109.64 -31.10
C ASP A 456 15.25 111.06 -30.60
N THR A 457 15.06 111.26 -29.30
CA THR A 457 14.92 112.61 -28.72
C THR A 457 16.16 113.47 -28.91
N GLN A 458 17.36 112.91 -28.78
CA GLN A 458 18.61 113.64 -29.07
C GLN A 458 18.75 114.00 -30.56
N LEU A 459 18.24 113.16 -31.47
CA LEU A 459 18.24 113.44 -32.90
C LEU A 459 17.23 114.54 -33.25
N GLU A 460 16.05 114.54 -32.64
CA GLU A 460 15.05 115.62 -32.79
C GLU A 460 15.57 116.97 -32.26
N GLU A 461 16.23 116.97 -31.09
CA GLU A 461 16.88 118.17 -30.54
C GLU A 461 17.97 118.69 -31.49
N LYS A 462 18.79 117.79 -32.05
CA LYS A 462 19.82 118.18 -33.04
C LYS A 462 19.21 118.72 -34.32
N ALA A 463 18.13 118.12 -34.81
CA ALA A 463 17.42 118.61 -36.00
C ALA A 463 16.85 120.02 -35.76
N SER A 464 16.26 120.27 -34.59
CA SER A 464 15.73 121.58 -34.18
C SER A 464 16.82 122.66 -34.05
N LEU A 465 18.00 122.29 -33.55
CA LEU A 465 19.15 123.22 -33.51
C LEU A 465 19.68 123.55 -34.92
N LEU A 466 19.56 122.60 -35.86
CA LEU A 466 20.03 122.77 -37.23
C LEU A 466 19.11 123.71 -38.02
N THR A 467 17.79 123.59 -37.83
CA THR A 467 16.81 124.53 -38.41
C THR A 467 16.98 125.95 -37.85
N GLU A 468 17.18 126.12 -36.53
CA GLU A 468 17.51 127.42 -35.93
C GLU A 468 18.79 128.04 -36.53
N ALA A 469 19.81 127.21 -36.80
CA ALA A 469 21.05 127.67 -37.40
C ALA A 469 20.86 128.13 -38.85
N GLU A 470 20.01 127.45 -39.61
CA GLU A 470 19.64 127.85 -40.98
C GLU A 470 18.83 129.14 -41.00
N GLU A 471 17.89 129.33 -40.07
CA GLU A 471 17.12 130.57 -39.92
C GLU A 471 18.01 131.77 -39.56
N ARG A 472 18.98 131.59 -38.66
CA ARG A 472 19.97 132.64 -38.35
C ARG A 472 20.82 132.99 -39.57
N LYS A 473 21.15 132.00 -40.40
CA LYS A 473 21.92 132.22 -41.64
C LYS A 473 21.09 132.98 -42.67
N THR A 474 19.81 132.67 -42.86
CA THR A 474 18.93 133.37 -43.80
C THR A 474 18.59 134.79 -43.33
N SER A 475 18.52 135.05 -42.02
CA SER A 475 18.37 136.40 -41.43
C SER A 475 19.62 137.28 -41.59
N TYR A 476 20.82 136.70 -41.48
CA TYR A 476 22.07 137.46 -41.53
C TYR A 476 22.53 137.83 -42.96
N MET A 477 22.16 137.04 -43.97
CA MET A 477 22.58 137.26 -45.36
C MET A 477 22.06 138.56 -46.02
N PRO A 478 20.81 139.03 -45.78
CA PRO A 478 20.32 140.32 -46.25
C PRO A 478 21.09 141.51 -45.64
N LEU A 479 21.38 141.47 -44.34
CA LEU A 479 22.15 142.49 -43.62
C LEU A 479 23.56 142.65 -44.21
N LEU A 480 24.21 141.55 -44.57
CA LEU A 480 25.51 141.56 -45.25
C LEU A 480 25.44 142.16 -46.66
N ARG A 481 24.33 141.94 -47.39
CA ARG A 481 24.12 142.55 -48.72
C ARG A 481 23.87 144.06 -48.62
N GLU A 482 23.08 144.50 -47.65
CA GLU A 482 22.86 145.93 -47.37
C GLU A 482 24.16 146.62 -46.96
N GLN A 483 24.95 146.01 -46.08
CA GLN A 483 26.25 146.56 -45.68
C GLN A 483 27.21 146.70 -46.88
N LYS A 484 27.21 145.72 -47.80
CA LYS A 484 27.98 145.81 -49.05
C LYS A 484 27.48 146.92 -49.96
N GLN A 485 26.17 147.09 -50.11
CA GLN A 485 25.60 148.20 -50.90
C GLN A 485 25.90 149.57 -50.29
N ALA A 486 25.83 149.69 -48.96
CA ALA A 486 26.20 150.91 -48.25
C ALA A 486 27.67 151.25 -48.48
N ASN A 487 28.56 150.26 -48.42
CA ASN A 487 29.99 150.44 -48.72
C ASN A 487 30.24 150.82 -50.17
N PHE A 488 29.52 150.26 -51.15
CA PHE A 488 29.64 150.67 -52.55
C PHE A 488 29.26 152.15 -52.75
N LYS A 489 28.15 152.61 -52.15
CA LYS A 489 27.76 154.03 -52.18
C LYS A 489 28.80 154.95 -51.55
N LEU A 490 29.45 154.49 -50.48
CA LEU A 490 30.51 155.23 -49.78
C LEU A 490 31.79 155.32 -50.63
N VAL A 491 32.13 154.24 -51.33
CA VAL A 491 33.28 154.20 -52.27
C VAL A 491 33.03 155.09 -53.49
N ASP A 492 31.81 155.11 -54.04
CA ASP A 492 31.47 155.98 -55.16
C ASP A 492 31.50 157.47 -54.75
N ALA A 493 30.99 157.80 -53.55
CA ALA A 493 31.09 159.15 -53.00
C ALA A 493 32.54 159.58 -52.73
N LEU A 494 33.40 158.67 -52.27
CA LEU A 494 34.83 158.93 -52.09
C LEU A 494 35.54 159.15 -53.42
N ARG A 495 35.22 158.38 -54.46
CA ARG A 495 35.79 158.55 -55.81
C ARG A 495 35.37 159.87 -56.45
N GLU A 496 34.15 160.32 -56.20
CA GLU A 496 33.65 161.63 -56.66
C GLU A 496 34.29 162.80 -55.88
N ALA A 497 34.58 162.61 -54.59
CA ALA A 497 35.31 163.57 -53.77
C ALA A 497 36.81 163.65 -54.15
N GLU A 498 37.44 162.52 -54.47
CA GLU A 498 38.82 162.45 -54.99
C GLU A 498 38.93 163.13 -56.36
N GLN A 499 37.99 162.91 -57.29
CA GLN A 499 37.98 163.62 -58.57
C GLN A 499 37.80 165.15 -58.43
N LYS A 500 37.08 165.62 -57.41
CA LYS A 500 36.95 167.07 -57.10
C LYS A 500 38.20 167.66 -56.43
N LEU A 501 39.04 166.84 -55.80
CA LEU A 501 40.32 167.25 -55.20
C LEU A 501 41.50 167.15 -56.19
N GLU A 502 41.43 166.27 -57.20
CA GLU A 502 42.43 166.12 -58.26
C GLU A 502 42.45 167.33 -59.23
N TRP A 503 41.33 168.02 -59.43
CA TRP A 503 41.24 169.22 -60.28
C TRP A 503 41.95 170.46 -59.67
N ASN A 504 42.17 170.49 -58.36
CA ASN A 504 42.72 171.67 -57.66
C ASN A 504 44.16 171.48 -57.13
N ARG A 505 44.88 170.40 -57.50
CA ARG A 505 46.23 170.09 -56.96
C ARG A 505 47.29 169.72 -58.01
N VAL A 506 47.28 170.43 -59.15
CA VAL A 506 48.49 170.68 -59.95
C VAL A 506 48.79 172.18 -59.81
N SER A 507 49.55 172.61 -58.80
CA SER A 507 51.00 172.65 -58.94
C SER A 507 51.69 172.83 -57.57
N GLY A 508 52.43 171.81 -57.15
CA GLY A 508 53.66 171.98 -56.38
C GLY A 508 53.62 171.96 -54.84
N ARG A 509 54.53 171.12 -54.31
CA ARG A 509 55.28 171.18 -53.04
C ARG A 509 54.68 170.60 -51.74
N THR A 510 55.67 170.14 -50.94
CA THR A 510 55.79 169.92 -49.47
C THR A 510 55.67 168.45 -49.03
N THR A 511 56.70 167.77 -48.50
CA THR A 511 57.49 167.88 -47.24
C THR A 511 56.69 167.74 -45.94
N GLY A 512 56.93 166.67 -45.17
CA GLY A 512 56.82 166.64 -43.69
C GLY A 512 55.85 165.62 -43.04
N GLN A 513 56.42 164.64 -42.31
CA GLN A 513 56.10 164.04 -40.98
C GLN A 513 54.86 164.52 -40.15
N PRO A 514 54.48 163.93 -38.97
CA PRO A 514 54.71 162.59 -38.33
C PRO A 514 53.49 161.99 -37.51
N SER A 515 53.70 160.79 -36.92
CA SER A 515 53.32 160.35 -35.54
C SER A 515 51.90 159.86 -35.11
N PHE A 516 51.95 158.98 -34.09
CA PHE A 516 50.93 158.42 -33.14
C PHE A 516 49.92 157.36 -33.66
N ARG A 517 49.89 156.08 -33.22
CA ARG A 517 49.77 155.39 -31.89
C ARG A 517 48.31 155.32 -31.39
N ILE A 518 47.81 154.11 -31.08
CA ILE A 518 47.03 153.68 -29.88
C ILE A 518 45.94 152.61 -30.15
N GLN A 519 46.11 151.44 -29.48
CA GLN A 519 45.12 150.54 -28.81
C GLN A 519 43.98 149.86 -29.63
N LYS A 520 43.41 148.69 -29.27
CA LYS A 520 43.25 147.98 -27.98
C LYS A 520 42.78 146.53 -28.26
N ALA A 521 43.22 145.57 -27.42
CA ALA A 521 42.48 144.45 -26.78
C ALA A 521 41.64 143.46 -27.65
N SER A 522 41.41 142.18 -27.35
CA SER A 522 41.44 141.38 -26.10
C SER A 522 41.24 139.88 -26.45
N ARG A 523 41.79 138.98 -25.60
CA ARG A 523 41.21 137.71 -25.03
C ARG A 523 40.56 136.65 -25.96
N GLY A 524 40.68 135.33 -25.77
CA GLY A 524 41.06 134.48 -24.62
C GLY A 524 41.36 133.02 -25.07
N LEU A 525 41.97 132.17 -24.23
CA LEU A 525 41.33 131.14 -23.36
C LEU A 525 40.63 130.02 -24.18
N CYS A 526 40.88 128.71 -24.07
CA CYS A 526 41.20 127.79 -22.95
C CYS A 526 42.00 126.57 -23.51
N LYS A 527 43.08 126.07 -22.90
CA LYS A 527 43.24 125.26 -21.67
C LYS A 527 42.55 123.88 -21.66
N ARG A 528 43.42 122.85 -21.57
CA ARG A 528 43.42 121.69 -20.63
C ARG A 528 42.31 120.63 -20.86
N ARG A 529 42.48 119.34 -20.58
CA ARG A 529 43.31 118.56 -19.64
C ARG A 529 43.16 117.07 -20.07
N ARG A 530 44.20 116.22 -20.00
CA ARG A 530 44.44 115.17 -18.96
C ARG A 530 43.24 114.21 -18.76
N ARG A 531 43.34 112.89 -18.58
CA ARG A 531 44.43 112.03 -18.04
C ARG A 531 43.92 110.57 -18.01
N SER A 532 44.82 109.63 -18.32
CA SER A 532 45.16 108.40 -17.57
C SER A 532 44.11 107.37 -17.09
N ARG A 533 44.44 106.08 -17.35
CA ARG A 533 44.49 104.91 -16.42
C ARG A 533 43.12 104.47 -15.82
N THR A 534 42.75 103.19 -15.64
CA THR A 534 43.50 102.04 -15.08
C THR A 534 42.62 100.75 -15.13
N ARG A 535 43.25 99.60 -15.40
CA ARG A 535 43.19 98.27 -14.72
C ARG A 535 41.87 97.58 -14.23
N ARG A 536 41.95 96.23 -14.32
CA ARG A 536 41.34 95.11 -13.51
C ARG A 536 39.91 94.71 -13.89
N LYS A 537 39.43 93.45 -13.76
CA LYS A 537 39.93 92.05 -13.61
C LYS A 537 38.63 91.19 -13.47
N LEU A 538 38.65 89.91 -13.87
CA LEU A 538 37.87 88.74 -13.36
C LEU A 538 36.68 88.14 -14.17
N ARG A 539 36.80 86.81 -14.37
CA ARG A 539 35.83 85.67 -14.35
C ARG A 539 34.78 85.58 -15.48
N ALA A 540 34.84 84.55 -16.34
CA ALA A 540 34.23 83.19 -16.25
C ALA A 540 32.70 83.21 -16.50
N PRO A 541 32.12 82.21 -17.19
CA PRO A 541 32.14 80.79 -16.81
C PRO A 541 33.20 79.94 -17.49
#